data_AF-A0A976GZX2-F1
#
_entry.id   AF-A0A976GZX2-F1
#
_cell.length_a   1.000
_cell.length_b   1.000
_cell.length_c   1.000
_cell.angle_alpha   90.00
_cell.angle_beta   90.00
_cell.angle_gamma   90.00
#
_symmetry.space_group_name_H-M   'P 1'
#
loop_
_entity.id
_entity.type
_entity.pdbx_description
1 polymer ?
#
loop_
_entity_poly.entity_id
_entity_poly.type
_entity_poly.pdbx_seq_one_letter_code
_entity_poly.pdbx_strand_id
1 'polypeptide(L)'
;MGGSGEKKAWDPVSWVLRFARNHLRWWLAWAVVTVMVWQCRFERCGPNLLPAEVCRSLSHWQGAVKENAEKVRADEQGLVLTKRNSGPNVSVQRHLQDVENVTHLAVTAWASWEGATPHPTTHWLMPRVVIVGWDHRNHYCAPLDHDVISARGTEDWHRVQTVIALPPHMKKVMLSVDAAGLMGTLRLKELKVEAVRPRPWIIPAAVVVLSGWAWALWRLMRHWITGPWAASRRALVALGVLAGFWFFVFPQGRTMYPSLVGTFFLGKEIPALARPAPSSTASVQAVAAATPASPTPAAAARKSAAFSEWLRRMDRQMYWKKYNLTHITAYFGMSLVIFFLAASWRVWPLLAVMGLLSEIVPNALYNTWDIDDWWDLAADFTGIGSALVIVMILRRCFLGRAAAKQEEPEAVPEKAVVADV
;
A
#
# COMPACT_ATOMS: atom_id res chain seq x y z
N MET A 1 -11.89 -58.68 -17.01
CA MET A 1 -12.07 -58.21 -15.61
C MET A 1 -12.18 -56.69 -15.62
N GLY A 2 -13.38 -56.17 -15.81
CA GLY A 2 -13.66 -54.74 -15.79
C GLY A 2 -14.00 -54.30 -14.38
N GLY A 3 -12.99 -53.82 -13.63
CA GLY A 3 -13.25 -53.18 -12.35
C GLY A 3 -13.89 -51.82 -12.63
N SER A 4 -15.18 -51.67 -12.36
CA SER A 4 -15.84 -50.37 -12.31
C SER A 4 -15.21 -49.58 -11.15
N GLY A 5 -14.13 -48.86 -11.46
CA GLY A 5 -13.48 -47.96 -10.53
C GLY A 5 -14.48 -46.88 -10.13
N GLU A 6 -15.11 -47.08 -8.98
CA GLU A 6 -16.03 -46.15 -8.36
C GLU A 6 -15.27 -44.83 -8.20
N LYS A 7 -15.60 -43.84 -9.03
CA LYS A 7 -15.02 -42.49 -8.95
C LYS A 7 -15.47 -41.91 -7.62
N LYS A 8 -14.64 -42.04 -6.59
CA LYS A 8 -14.87 -41.47 -5.27
C LYS A 8 -15.30 -40.01 -5.43
N ALA A 9 -16.55 -39.72 -5.07
CA ALA A 9 -17.10 -38.38 -5.20
C ALA A 9 -16.17 -37.38 -4.50
N TRP A 10 -15.88 -36.27 -5.17
CA TRP A 10 -15.07 -35.21 -4.59
C TRP A 10 -15.83 -34.60 -3.41
N ASP A 11 -15.31 -34.79 -2.21
CA ASP A 11 -15.84 -34.17 -1.00
C ASP A 11 -15.08 -32.85 -0.72
N PRO A 12 -15.69 -31.69 -0.99
CA PRO A 12 -15.06 -30.39 -0.79
C PRO A 12 -14.73 -30.13 0.68
N VAL A 13 -15.52 -30.66 1.62
CA VAL A 13 -15.37 -30.39 3.05
C VAL A 13 -14.13 -31.09 3.58
N SER A 14 -13.96 -32.38 3.32
CA SER A 14 -12.73 -33.09 3.74
C SER A 14 -11.48 -32.56 3.04
N TRP A 15 -11.61 -32.00 1.83
CA TRP A 15 -10.49 -31.33 1.17
C TRP A 15 -10.10 -30.04 1.91
N VAL A 16 -11.07 -29.17 2.24
CA VAL A 16 -10.85 -27.94 3.01
C VAL A 16 -10.26 -28.24 4.40
N LEU A 17 -10.77 -29.25 5.09
CA LEU A 17 -10.26 -29.62 6.43
C LEU A 17 -8.82 -30.15 6.37
N ARG A 18 -8.50 -31.01 5.40
CA ARG A 18 -7.12 -31.48 5.18
C ARG A 18 -6.20 -30.34 4.79
N PHE A 19 -6.70 -29.42 3.96
CA PHE A 19 -5.99 -28.22 3.57
C PHE A 19 -5.64 -27.35 4.77
N ALA A 20 -6.66 -26.98 5.55
CA ALA A 20 -6.49 -26.19 6.76
C ALA A 20 -5.50 -26.87 7.71
N ARG A 21 -5.67 -28.16 8.01
CA ARG A 21 -4.76 -28.90 8.89
C ARG A 21 -3.30 -28.87 8.42
N ASN A 22 -3.06 -28.97 7.11
CA ASN A 22 -1.70 -29.07 6.56
C ASN A 22 -1.01 -27.71 6.38
N HIS A 23 -1.78 -26.65 6.11
CA HIS A 23 -1.24 -25.35 5.71
C HIS A 23 -1.49 -24.24 6.74
N LEU A 24 -2.62 -24.25 7.45
CA LEU A 24 -3.05 -23.14 8.32
C LEU A 24 -1.98 -22.77 9.35
N ARG A 25 -1.35 -23.75 10.01
CA ARG A 25 -0.29 -23.47 11.00
C ARG A 25 0.88 -22.67 10.44
N TRP A 26 1.31 -22.97 9.22
CA TRP A 26 2.42 -22.28 8.57
C TRP A 26 2.01 -20.89 8.10
N TRP A 27 0.79 -20.77 7.59
CA TRP A 27 0.23 -19.49 7.16
C TRP A 27 0.04 -18.54 8.34
N LEU A 28 -0.50 -19.03 9.46
CA LEU A 28 -0.62 -18.26 10.69
C LEU A 28 0.75 -17.88 11.24
N ALA A 29 1.72 -18.80 11.25
CA ALA A 29 3.09 -18.48 11.68
C ALA A 29 3.69 -17.35 10.83
N TRP A 30 3.61 -17.43 9.50
CA TRP A 30 4.11 -16.37 8.63
C TRP A 30 3.34 -15.06 8.75
N ALA A 31 2.02 -15.11 8.98
CA ALA A 31 1.23 -13.92 9.26
C ALA A 31 1.68 -13.23 10.55
N VAL A 32 1.86 -13.99 11.63
CA VAL A 32 2.38 -13.47 12.92
C VAL A 32 3.77 -12.87 12.75
N VAL A 33 4.69 -13.56 12.06
CA VAL A 33 6.03 -13.03 11.80
C VAL A 33 5.95 -11.75 10.95
N THR A 34 5.09 -11.71 9.94
CA THR A 34 4.89 -10.51 9.10
C THR A 34 4.41 -9.33 9.93
N VAL A 35 3.40 -9.53 10.80
CA VAL A 35 2.90 -8.50 11.71
C VAL A 35 4.01 -8.04 12.65
N MET A 36 4.77 -8.96 13.26
CA MET A 36 5.86 -8.61 14.17
C MET A 36 6.96 -7.80 13.48
N VAL A 37 7.41 -8.23 12.30
CA VAL A 37 8.41 -7.50 11.51
C VAL A 37 7.90 -6.12 11.12
N TRP A 38 6.63 -6.01 10.69
CA TRP A 38 6.01 -4.73 10.35
C TRP A 38 5.93 -3.77 11.53
N GLN A 39 5.52 -4.26 12.70
CA GLN A 39 5.33 -3.44 13.90
C GLN A 39 6.64 -2.98 14.53
N CYS A 40 7.70 -3.76 14.40
CA CYS A 40 8.99 -3.49 15.01
C CYS A 40 9.98 -2.79 14.05
N ARG A 41 9.56 -2.41 12.84
CA ARG A 41 10.48 -1.92 11.80
C ARG A 41 11.15 -0.58 12.08
N PHE A 42 10.61 0.21 13.02
CA PHE A 42 11.12 1.53 13.37
C PHE A 42 11.65 1.58 14.80
N GLU A 43 12.56 2.50 15.06
CA GLU A 43 13.04 2.84 16.40
C GLU A 43 13.16 4.35 16.59
N ARG A 44 13.00 4.81 17.83
CA ARG A 44 13.19 6.22 18.20
C ARG A 44 14.65 6.62 18.08
N CYS A 45 14.88 7.78 17.47
CA CYS A 45 16.22 8.37 17.33
C CYS A 45 16.31 9.81 17.90
N GLY A 46 15.34 10.22 18.70
CA GLY A 46 15.34 11.50 19.41
C GLY A 46 14.08 11.73 20.25
N PRO A 47 13.99 12.89 20.91
CA PRO A 47 12.87 13.24 21.77
C PRO A 47 11.62 13.59 20.94
N ASN A 48 10.51 13.82 21.63
CA ASN A 48 9.32 14.41 21.02
C ASN A 48 9.64 15.83 20.52
N LEU A 49 9.33 16.11 19.26
CA LEU A 49 9.54 17.41 18.60
C LEU A 49 8.45 18.42 18.95
N LEU A 50 7.42 18.00 19.70
CA LEU A 50 6.37 18.85 20.22
C LEU A 50 6.39 18.87 21.76
N PRO A 51 6.00 19.99 22.39
CA PRO A 51 5.71 20.03 23.82
C PRO A 51 4.57 19.05 24.18
N ALA A 52 4.58 18.49 25.39
CA ALA A 52 3.58 17.50 25.82
C ALA A 52 2.16 18.10 25.87
N GLU A 53 2.09 19.39 26.13
CA GLU A 53 0.91 20.23 26.29
C GLU A 53 0.49 20.94 24.99
N VAL A 54 1.06 20.55 23.83
CA VAL A 54 0.79 21.22 22.53
C VAL A 54 -0.71 21.28 22.19
N CYS A 55 -1.50 20.27 22.56
CA CYS A 55 -2.94 20.26 22.33
C CYS A 55 -3.75 21.05 23.38
N ARG A 56 -3.13 21.47 24.49
CA ARG A 56 -3.82 22.14 25.62
C ARG A 56 -3.72 23.66 25.58
N SER A 57 -2.88 24.22 24.72
CA SER A 57 -2.69 25.67 24.61
C SER A 57 -2.52 26.12 23.16
N LEU A 58 -3.27 27.17 22.79
CA LEU A 58 -3.14 27.82 21.48
C LEU A 58 -1.83 28.59 21.33
N SER A 59 -1.10 28.86 22.42
CA SER A 59 0.19 29.57 22.39
C SER A 59 1.27 28.83 21.58
N HIS A 60 1.13 27.50 21.44
CA HIS A 60 2.05 26.71 20.62
C HIS A 60 1.73 26.80 19.13
N TRP A 61 0.56 27.30 18.73
CA TRP A 61 0.08 27.22 17.36
C TRP A 61 0.11 28.57 16.64
N GLN A 62 0.57 28.53 15.39
CA GLN A 62 0.46 29.64 14.45
C GLN A 62 -0.91 29.59 13.76
N GLY A 63 -1.43 30.76 13.36
CA GLY A 63 -2.76 30.89 12.74
C GLY A 63 -3.92 30.95 13.73
N ALA A 64 -3.78 30.33 14.91
CA ALA A 64 -4.82 30.27 15.94
C ALA A 64 -5.35 31.64 16.39
N VAL A 65 -4.47 32.65 16.51
CA VAL A 65 -4.82 34.01 16.99
C VAL A 65 -5.77 34.76 16.06
N LYS A 66 -5.83 34.38 14.77
CA LYS A 66 -6.71 35.03 13.78
C LYS A 66 -8.10 34.39 13.71
N GLU A 67 -8.28 33.21 14.31
CA GLU A 67 -9.52 32.48 14.28
C GLU A 67 -10.35 32.76 15.55
N ASN A 68 -11.67 32.84 15.40
CA ASN A 68 -12.58 33.01 16.54
C ASN A 68 -12.50 31.79 17.48
N ALA A 69 -12.59 32.01 18.80
CA ALA A 69 -12.59 30.96 19.82
C ALA A 69 -13.70 29.89 19.61
N GLU A 70 -14.76 30.23 18.89
CA GLU A 70 -15.79 29.27 18.48
C GLU A 70 -15.30 28.23 17.45
N LYS A 71 -14.27 28.56 16.68
CA LYS A 71 -13.72 27.71 15.62
C LYS A 71 -12.49 26.93 16.05
N VAL A 72 -11.66 27.51 16.92
CA VAL A 72 -10.45 26.87 17.44
C VAL A 72 -10.40 27.02 18.95
N ARG A 73 -10.30 25.89 19.65
CA ARG A 73 -10.16 25.83 21.10
C ARG A 73 -9.05 24.85 21.47
N ALA A 74 -8.25 25.17 22.47
CA ALA A 74 -7.31 24.24 23.08
C ALA A 74 -7.43 24.36 24.61
N ASP A 75 -7.69 23.24 25.27
CA ASP A 75 -7.89 23.15 26.72
C ASP A 75 -7.45 21.76 27.25
N GLU A 76 -7.78 21.43 28.49
CA GLU A 76 -7.44 20.12 29.09
C GLU A 76 -8.04 18.92 28.34
N GLN A 77 -9.10 19.11 27.55
CA GLN A 77 -9.70 18.06 26.71
C GLN A 77 -8.96 17.89 25.37
N GLY A 78 -8.11 18.86 25.01
CA GLY A 78 -7.28 18.83 23.80
C GLY A 78 -7.59 19.97 22.83
N LEU A 79 -7.12 19.79 21.60
CA LEU A 79 -7.26 20.75 20.50
C LEU A 79 -8.50 20.42 19.70
N VAL A 80 -9.38 21.40 19.50
CA VAL A 80 -10.64 21.27 18.77
C VAL A 80 -10.68 22.31 17.66
N LEU A 81 -10.86 21.86 16.42
CA LEU A 81 -11.11 22.71 15.27
C LEU A 81 -12.51 22.40 14.72
N THR A 82 -13.33 23.43 14.57
CA THR A 82 -14.71 23.31 14.11
C THR A 82 -14.94 24.18 12.88
N LYS A 83 -15.46 23.57 11.81
CA LYS A 83 -15.97 24.25 10.62
C LYS A 83 -17.45 23.92 10.47
N ARG A 84 -18.33 24.93 10.60
CA ARG A 84 -19.79 24.73 10.53
C ARG A 84 -20.38 24.97 9.14
N ASN A 85 -19.72 25.78 8.31
CA ASN A 85 -20.21 26.22 7.00
C ASN A 85 -19.10 26.15 5.94
N SER A 86 -19.46 26.36 4.66
CA SER A 86 -18.55 26.44 3.50
C SER A 86 -17.58 27.63 3.51
N GLY A 87 -17.33 28.25 4.67
CA GLY A 87 -16.37 29.32 4.85
C GLY A 87 -14.91 28.90 4.66
N PRO A 88 -13.95 29.78 4.96
CA PRO A 88 -12.53 29.46 4.89
C PRO A 88 -12.18 28.27 5.79
N ASN A 89 -11.11 27.56 5.42
CA ASN A 89 -10.60 26.48 6.25
C ASN A 89 -10.06 27.05 7.55
N VAL A 90 -10.33 26.34 8.65
CA VAL A 90 -9.79 26.67 9.95
C VAL A 90 -8.54 25.84 10.12
N SER A 91 -7.38 26.48 10.30
CA SER A 91 -6.10 25.76 10.33
C SER A 91 -5.20 26.29 11.41
N VAL A 92 -4.49 25.39 12.10
CA VAL A 92 -3.42 25.73 13.03
C VAL A 92 -2.14 25.03 12.64
N GLN A 93 -1.01 25.73 12.76
CA GLN A 93 0.27 25.27 12.22
C GLN A 93 1.39 25.34 13.26
N ARG A 94 2.33 24.41 13.18
CA ARG A 94 3.53 24.39 14.01
C ARG A 94 4.74 23.96 13.18
N HIS A 95 5.77 24.79 13.17
CA HIS A 95 7.08 24.36 12.67
C HIS A 95 7.73 23.38 13.64
N LEU A 96 8.23 22.27 13.10
CA LEU A 96 9.02 21.31 13.86
C LEU A 96 10.48 21.77 13.87
N GLN A 97 11.08 21.77 15.06
CA GLN A 97 12.48 22.14 15.25
C GLN A 97 13.38 20.91 15.11
N ASP A 98 14.67 21.12 14.84
CA ASP A 98 15.72 20.09 14.83
C ASP A 98 15.52 18.91 13.86
N VAL A 99 14.89 19.17 12.70
CA VAL A 99 14.57 18.16 11.67
C VAL A 99 15.67 17.94 10.62
N GLU A 100 16.82 18.60 10.71
CA GLU A 100 17.82 18.67 9.61
C GLU A 100 18.40 17.32 9.14
N ASN A 101 18.30 16.27 9.96
CA ASN A 101 18.78 14.90 9.66
C ASN A 101 17.71 13.83 9.89
N VAL A 102 16.46 14.24 10.09
CA VAL A 102 15.36 13.32 10.34
C VAL A 102 14.88 12.78 9.01
N THR A 103 14.93 11.45 8.85
CA THR A 103 14.44 10.80 7.63
C THR A 103 13.00 10.32 7.78
N HIS A 104 12.55 10.05 9.01
CA HIS A 104 11.20 9.59 9.29
C HIS A 104 10.65 10.24 10.56
N LEU A 105 9.35 10.56 10.55
CA LEU A 105 8.61 11.08 11.69
C LEU A 105 7.51 10.09 12.08
N ALA A 106 7.48 9.67 13.33
CA ALA A 106 6.33 9.00 13.91
C ALA A 106 5.36 10.04 14.46
N VAL A 107 4.16 10.13 13.88
CA VAL A 107 3.08 10.98 14.37
C VAL A 107 2.08 10.10 15.11
N THR A 108 1.84 10.41 16.39
CA THR A 108 0.88 9.68 17.23
C THR A 108 -0.10 10.68 17.85
N ALA A 109 -1.39 10.39 17.80
CA ALA A 109 -2.41 11.18 18.46
C ALA A 109 -3.60 10.31 18.85
N TRP A 110 -4.35 10.75 19.85
CA TRP A 110 -5.76 10.38 19.95
C TRP A 110 -6.55 11.38 19.12
N ALA A 111 -7.43 10.89 18.27
CA ALA A 111 -8.26 11.69 17.39
C ALA A 111 -9.73 11.26 17.49
N SER A 112 -10.63 12.21 17.37
CA SER A 112 -12.05 11.99 17.07
C SER A 112 -12.53 13.06 16.11
N TRP A 113 -13.56 12.76 15.34
CA TRP A 113 -14.18 13.75 14.46
C TRP A 113 -15.68 13.53 14.33
N GLU A 114 -16.38 14.59 13.97
CA GLU A 114 -17.83 14.60 13.93
C GLU A 114 -18.31 15.38 12.71
N GLY A 115 -19.19 14.77 11.91
CA GLY A 115 -19.80 15.41 10.74
C GLY A 115 -18.79 15.85 9.67
N ALA A 116 -17.62 15.21 9.60
CA ALA A 116 -16.56 15.53 8.66
C ALA A 116 -17.02 15.25 7.22
N THR A 117 -17.31 16.31 6.48
CA THR A 117 -17.86 16.24 5.13
C THR A 117 -16.86 16.81 4.12
N PRO A 118 -16.31 15.98 3.22
CA PRO A 118 -15.38 16.43 2.19
C PRO A 118 -16.00 17.47 1.26
N HIS A 119 -15.17 18.30 0.64
CA HIS A 119 -15.63 19.23 -0.39
C HIS A 119 -16.08 18.47 -1.66
N PRO A 120 -17.24 18.77 -2.27
CA PRO A 120 -17.83 17.96 -3.34
C PRO A 120 -16.98 17.89 -4.60
N THR A 121 -16.23 18.96 -4.90
CA THR A 121 -15.32 19.02 -6.06
C THR A 121 -13.87 18.74 -5.70
N THR A 122 -13.53 18.73 -4.41
CA THR A 122 -12.15 18.67 -3.92
C THR A 122 -12.14 17.70 -2.74
N HIS A 123 -12.28 16.41 -3.05
CA HIS A 123 -12.48 15.36 -2.05
C HIS A 123 -11.33 15.26 -1.05
N TRP A 124 -10.09 15.64 -1.42
CA TRP A 124 -8.95 15.75 -0.49
C TRP A 124 -9.07 16.90 0.52
N LEU A 125 -10.03 17.83 0.32
CA LEU A 125 -10.33 18.89 1.27
C LEU A 125 -11.32 18.36 2.31
N MET A 126 -10.80 17.91 3.44
CA MET A 126 -11.53 17.40 4.59
C MET A 126 -10.76 17.71 5.89
N PRO A 127 -11.36 17.57 7.08
CA PRO A 127 -10.61 17.73 8.32
C PRO A 127 -9.43 16.76 8.37
N ARG A 128 -8.23 17.25 8.69
CA ARG A 128 -7.00 16.48 8.51
C ARG A 128 -5.85 16.95 9.38
N VAL A 129 -4.88 16.08 9.53
CA VAL A 129 -3.56 16.39 10.10
C VAL A 129 -2.53 16.10 9.03
N VAL A 130 -1.69 17.08 8.68
CA VAL A 130 -0.75 16.95 7.56
C VAL A 130 0.67 17.37 7.95
N ILE A 131 1.66 16.72 7.33
CA ILE A 131 3.08 17.08 7.41
C ILE A 131 3.52 17.66 6.08
N VAL A 132 3.84 18.95 6.06
CA VAL A 132 4.33 19.65 4.88
C VAL A 132 5.70 20.23 5.15
N GLY A 133 6.41 20.67 4.11
CA GLY A 133 7.72 21.26 4.29
C GLY A 133 8.21 22.10 3.15
N TRP A 134 9.43 22.60 3.33
CA TRP A 134 10.13 23.39 2.34
C TRP A 134 11.57 22.94 2.22
N ASP A 135 12.11 23.04 1.01
CA ASP A 135 13.50 22.77 0.70
C ASP A 135 14.41 23.97 1.03
N HIS A 136 15.70 23.82 0.75
CA HIS A 136 16.71 24.87 0.90
C HIS A 136 16.47 26.13 0.04
N ARG A 137 15.66 26.02 -1.02
CA ARG A 137 15.26 27.13 -1.90
C ARG A 137 13.91 27.72 -1.49
N ASN A 138 13.37 27.29 -0.36
CA ASN A 138 12.04 27.66 0.12
C ASN A 138 10.92 27.25 -0.86
N HIS A 139 11.15 26.24 -1.69
CA HIS A 139 10.09 25.61 -2.48
C HIS A 139 9.31 24.64 -1.62
N TYR A 140 8.00 24.63 -1.81
CA TYR A 140 7.12 23.65 -1.18
C TYR A 140 7.53 22.24 -1.61
N CYS A 141 7.72 21.38 -0.62
CA CYS A 141 7.90 19.95 -0.82
C CYS A 141 7.11 19.22 0.26
N ALA A 142 6.40 18.16 -0.11
CA ALA A 142 5.66 17.33 0.82
C ALA A 142 5.98 15.86 0.55
N PRO A 143 5.87 14.98 1.56
CA PRO A 143 5.71 13.56 1.32
C PRO A 143 4.56 13.32 0.33
N LEU A 144 4.65 12.25 -0.47
CA LEU A 144 3.59 11.95 -1.45
C LEU A 144 2.26 11.70 -0.75
N ASP A 145 2.32 10.98 0.37
CA ASP A 145 1.21 10.74 1.28
C ASP A 145 1.53 11.49 2.57
N HIS A 146 1.03 12.72 2.67
CA HIS A 146 1.33 13.65 3.76
C HIS A 146 0.19 13.81 4.77
N ASP A 147 -0.96 13.21 4.50
CA ASP A 147 -2.14 13.23 5.36
C ASP A 147 -2.04 12.13 6.43
N VAL A 148 -1.64 12.51 7.65
CA VAL A 148 -1.61 11.64 8.83
C VAL A 148 -3.01 11.19 9.22
N ILE A 149 -3.97 12.09 9.15
CA ILE A 149 -5.40 11.87 9.39
C ILE A 149 -6.15 12.52 8.23
N SER A 150 -7.09 11.79 7.64
CA SER A 150 -8.03 12.27 6.64
C SER A 150 -9.44 11.90 7.09
N ALA A 151 -10.09 12.80 7.81
CA ALA A 151 -11.34 12.52 8.50
C ALA A 151 -12.56 12.60 7.56
N ARG A 152 -13.38 11.55 7.59
CA ARG A 152 -14.68 11.48 6.90
C ARG A 152 -15.73 10.92 7.84
N GLY A 153 -16.95 11.46 7.77
CA GLY A 153 -18.07 11.02 8.61
C GLY A 153 -17.89 11.39 10.08
N THR A 154 -18.17 10.44 10.96
CA THR A 154 -18.05 10.61 12.42
C THR A 154 -17.33 9.40 12.97
N GLU A 155 -16.33 9.64 13.81
CA GLU A 155 -15.53 8.60 14.44
C GLU A 155 -15.21 9.03 15.88
N ASP A 156 -15.42 8.11 16.83
CA ASP A 156 -15.11 8.35 18.24
C ASP A 156 -13.58 8.30 18.49
N TRP A 157 -13.17 8.56 19.73
CA TRP A 157 -11.77 8.57 20.12
C TRP A 157 -11.08 7.25 19.83
N HIS A 158 -10.13 7.31 18.91
CA HIS A 158 -9.21 6.22 18.62
C HIS A 158 -7.79 6.76 18.53
N ARG A 159 -6.83 5.84 18.63
CA ARG A 159 -5.43 6.18 18.56
C ARG A 159 -4.96 6.02 17.12
N VAL A 160 -4.45 7.11 16.56
CA VAL A 160 -3.81 7.11 15.25
C VAL A 160 -2.30 7.10 15.46
N GLN A 161 -1.61 6.22 14.76
CA GLN A 161 -0.16 6.26 14.66
C GLN A 161 0.30 5.93 13.25
N THR A 162 1.11 6.82 12.70
CA THR A 162 1.73 6.64 11.39
C THR A 162 3.18 7.05 11.42
N VAL A 163 3.99 6.44 10.57
CA VAL A 163 5.37 6.88 10.32
C VAL A 163 5.47 7.44 8.91
N ILE A 164 6.01 8.65 8.78
CA ILE A 164 6.14 9.36 7.50
C ILE A 164 7.61 9.49 7.14
N ALA A 165 8.00 9.00 5.96
CA ALA A 165 9.31 9.28 5.36
C ALA A 165 9.35 10.71 4.79
N LEU A 166 10.34 11.48 5.23
CA LEU A 166 10.58 12.83 4.75
C LEU A 166 11.42 12.81 3.48
N PRO A 167 11.09 13.64 2.47
CA PRO A 167 11.95 13.82 1.30
C PRO A 167 13.35 14.30 1.73
N PRO A 168 14.44 13.80 1.12
CA PRO A 168 15.81 14.11 1.56
C PRO A 168 16.20 15.60 1.40
N HIS A 169 15.47 16.33 0.56
CA HIS A 169 15.67 17.76 0.32
C HIS A 169 14.84 18.67 1.24
N MET A 170 13.91 18.11 2.02
CA MET A 170 13.07 18.86 2.96
C MET A 170 13.92 19.31 4.16
N LYS A 171 13.91 20.62 4.45
CA LYS A 171 14.71 21.23 5.52
C LYS A 171 13.87 21.91 6.58
N LYS A 172 12.72 22.45 6.20
CA LYS A 172 11.72 22.97 7.13
C LYS A 172 10.54 22.03 7.11
N VAL A 173 10.11 21.55 8.26
CA VAL A 173 8.92 20.72 8.40
C VAL A 173 7.88 21.47 9.21
N MET A 174 6.63 21.39 8.79
CA MET A 174 5.49 21.97 9.46
C MET A 174 4.38 20.95 9.59
N LEU A 175 3.84 20.87 10.79
CA LEU A 175 2.61 20.18 11.09
C LEU A 175 1.45 21.16 10.93
N SER A 176 0.43 20.79 10.13
CA SER A 176 -0.83 21.53 10.02
C SER A 176 -1.97 20.66 10.50
N VAL A 177 -2.86 21.24 11.30
CA VAL A 177 -4.13 20.63 11.68
C VAL A 177 -5.22 21.51 11.07
N ASP A 178 -6.01 20.93 10.19
CA ASP A 178 -6.98 21.66 9.40
C ASP A 178 -8.39 21.09 9.68
N ALA A 179 -9.36 21.95 9.99
CA ALA A 179 -10.77 21.66 9.74
C ALA A 179 -11.12 22.23 8.35
N ALA A 180 -10.82 21.44 7.31
CA ALA A 180 -11.13 21.75 5.93
C ALA A 180 -12.41 21.03 5.46
N GLY A 181 -12.76 21.15 4.18
CA GLY A 181 -13.97 20.54 3.60
C GLY A 181 -15.20 21.44 3.70
N LEU A 182 -16.40 20.85 3.70
CA LEU A 182 -17.65 21.60 3.84
C LEU A 182 -17.93 21.95 5.30
N MET A 183 -17.82 20.96 6.17
CA MET A 183 -18.05 21.07 7.61
C MET A 183 -17.42 19.90 8.35
N GLY A 184 -17.28 20.04 9.66
CA GLY A 184 -16.82 19.00 10.56
C GLY A 184 -16.12 19.57 11.78
N THR A 185 -16.03 18.74 12.81
CA THR A 185 -15.22 19.00 14.00
C THR A 185 -14.10 17.97 14.05
N LEU A 186 -12.85 18.41 14.19
CA LEU A 186 -11.69 17.56 14.46
C LEU A 186 -11.19 17.83 15.87
N ARG A 187 -11.03 16.78 16.67
CA ARG A 187 -10.53 16.85 18.04
C ARG A 187 -9.27 16.00 18.17
N LEU A 188 -8.22 16.55 18.78
CA LEU A 188 -6.93 15.90 18.98
C LEU A 188 -6.48 16.02 20.44
N LYS A 189 -5.93 14.95 21.01
CA LYS A 189 -5.24 14.96 22.30
C LYS A 189 -3.98 14.09 22.25
N GLU A 190 -3.03 14.40 23.13
CA GLU A 190 -1.75 13.68 23.25
C GLU A 190 -0.97 13.57 21.92
N LEU A 191 -0.98 14.64 21.12
CA LEU A 191 -0.25 14.70 19.86
C LEU A 191 1.27 14.67 20.09
N LYS A 192 1.94 13.67 19.52
CA LYS A 192 3.39 13.48 19.57
C LYS A 192 3.94 13.35 18.18
N VAL A 193 5.09 13.97 17.94
CA VAL A 193 5.86 13.82 16.71
C VAL A 193 7.28 13.46 17.09
N GLU A 194 7.66 12.21 16.88
CA GLU A 194 8.97 11.68 17.29
C GLU A 194 9.84 11.43 16.06
N ALA A 195 11.12 11.76 16.14
CA ALA A 195 12.08 11.34 15.12
C ALA A 195 12.29 9.82 15.23
N VAL A 196 12.11 9.11 14.12
CA VAL A 196 12.34 7.67 14.04
C VAL A 196 13.22 7.32 12.86
N ARG A 197 13.75 6.10 12.86
CA ARG A 197 14.47 5.53 11.72
C ARG A 197 14.12 4.06 11.52
N PRO A 198 14.23 3.53 10.29
CA PRO A 198 14.14 2.10 10.06
C PRO A 198 15.25 1.37 10.81
N ARG A 199 14.93 0.24 11.43
CA ARG A 199 15.93 -0.62 12.07
C ARG A 199 16.79 -1.28 11.00
N PRO A 200 18.11 -1.45 11.22
CA PRO A 200 19.02 -1.99 10.20
C PRO A 200 18.68 -3.42 9.78
N TRP A 201 18.03 -4.20 10.66
CA TRP A 201 17.62 -5.57 10.37
C TRP A 201 16.32 -5.68 9.56
N ILE A 202 15.63 -4.58 9.26
CA ILE A 202 14.32 -4.66 8.59
C ILE A 202 14.40 -5.27 7.20
N ILE A 203 15.44 -4.91 6.42
CA ILE A 203 15.63 -5.42 5.07
C ILE A 203 15.87 -6.94 5.08
N PRO A 204 16.85 -7.49 5.85
CA PRO A 204 17.02 -8.93 5.91
C PRO A 204 15.79 -9.65 6.48
N ALA A 205 15.11 -9.09 7.49
CA ALA A 205 13.87 -9.67 8.00
C ALA A 205 12.76 -9.73 6.94
N ALA A 206 12.59 -8.67 6.14
CA ALA A 206 11.65 -8.63 5.04
C ALA A 206 11.97 -9.69 3.97
N VAL A 207 13.25 -9.88 3.63
CA VAL A 207 13.69 -10.94 2.69
C VAL A 207 13.33 -12.33 3.22
N VAL A 208 13.55 -12.59 4.52
CA VAL A 208 13.19 -13.87 5.14
C VAL A 208 11.67 -14.09 5.11
N VAL A 209 10.88 -13.07 5.46
CA VAL A 209 9.42 -13.13 5.43
C VAL A 209 8.89 -13.37 4.02
N LEU A 210 9.38 -12.62 3.03
CA LEU A 210 8.98 -12.78 1.62
C LEU A 210 9.35 -14.16 1.09
N SER A 211 10.54 -14.66 1.42
CA SER A 211 10.97 -16.02 1.05
C SER A 211 10.08 -17.09 1.70
N GLY A 212 9.71 -16.89 2.97
CA GLY A 212 8.79 -17.76 3.70
C GLY A 212 7.41 -17.83 3.05
N TRP A 213 6.84 -16.68 2.68
CA TRP A 213 5.59 -16.62 1.94
C TRP A 213 5.69 -17.24 0.54
N ALA A 214 6.77 -16.97 -0.19
CA ALA A 214 6.99 -17.54 -1.52
C ALA A 214 7.02 -19.08 -1.46
N TRP A 215 7.70 -19.63 -0.45
CA TRP A 215 7.73 -21.06 -0.19
C TRP A 215 6.35 -21.62 0.19
N ALA A 216 5.61 -20.93 1.06
CA ALA A 216 4.27 -21.34 1.48
C ALA A 216 3.29 -21.40 0.27
N LEU A 217 3.33 -20.37 -0.58
CA LEU A 217 2.56 -20.29 -1.83
C LEU A 217 3.00 -21.36 -2.84
N TRP A 218 4.30 -21.55 -3.02
CA TRP A 218 4.83 -22.60 -3.90
C TRP A 218 4.38 -24.01 -3.48
N ARG A 219 4.37 -24.28 -2.17
CA ARG A 219 3.89 -25.55 -1.59
C ARG A 219 2.39 -25.72 -1.78
N LEU A 220 1.62 -24.66 -1.55
CA LEU A 220 0.18 -24.61 -1.77
C LEU A 220 -0.16 -25.02 -3.22
N MET A 221 0.54 -24.46 -4.19
CA MET A 221 0.25 -24.67 -5.61
C MET A 221 0.70 -26.02 -6.16
N ARG A 222 1.36 -26.89 -5.36
CA ARG A 222 1.82 -28.22 -5.80
C ARG A 222 0.69 -29.08 -6.38
N HIS A 223 -0.54 -28.90 -5.89
CA HIS A 223 -1.72 -29.65 -6.35
C HIS A 223 -2.52 -28.93 -7.44
N TRP A 224 -2.21 -27.66 -7.70
CA TRP A 224 -2.95 -26.81 -8.65
C TRP A 224 -2.25 -26.65 -9.99
N ILE A 225 -0.92 -26.72 -9.98
CA ILE A 225 -0.07 -26.56 -11.17
C ILE A 225 0.75 -27.84 -11.35
N THR A 226 0.42 -28.60 -12.39
CA THR A 226 1.05 -29.88 -12.74
C THR A 226 1.65 -29.85 -14.16
N GLY A 227 2.44 -30.87 -14.50
CA GLY A 227 3.05 -31.04 -15.83
C GLY A 227 4.52 -30.61 -15.91
N PRO A 228 5.10 -30.60 -17.13
CA PRO A 228 6.47 -30.16 -17.34
C PRO A 228 6.59 -28.69 -16.91
N TRP A 229 7.71 -28.32 -16.30
CA TRP A 229 7.94 -26.96 -15.77
C TRP A 229 7.02 -26.52 -14.62
N ALA A 230 6.30 -27.44 -13.97
CA ALA A 230 5.41 -27.09 -12.86
C ALA A 230 6.15 -26.39 -11.70
N ALA A 231 7.42 -26.72 -11.45
CA ALA A 231 8.20 -26.07 -10.40
C ALA A 231 8.44 -24.58 -10.71
N SER A 232 8.91 -24.26 -11.93
CA SER A 232 9.17 -22.89 -12.37
C SER A 232 7.88 -22.07 -12.44
N ARG A 233 6.79 -22.64 -12.99
CA ARG A 233 5.48 -21.98 -13.02
C ARG A 233 4.97 -21.66 -11.62
N ARG A 234 5.09 -22.60 -10.67
CA ARG A 234 4.73 -22.34 -9.26
C ARG A 234 5.55 -21.22 -8.65
N ALA A 235 6.85 -21.16 -8.93
CA ALA A 235 7.72 -20.10 -8.43
C ALA A 235 7.31 -18.73 -9.02
N LEU A 236 7.10 -18.65 -10.33
CA LEU A 236 6.66 -17.42 -11.00
C LEU A 236 5.29 -16.95 -10.51
N VAL A 237 4.33 -17.86 -10.34
CA VAL A 237 3.01 -17.52 -9.79
C VAL A 237 3.14 -17.09 -8.32
N ALA A 238 3.99 -17.73 -7.52
CA ALA A 238 4.18 -17.34 -6.12
C ALA A 238 4.75 -15.92 -6.03
N LEU A 239 5.76 -15.60 -6.85
CA LEU A 239 6.33 -14.26 -6.94
C LEU A 239 5.33 -13.24 -7.48
N GLY A 240 4.55 -13.61 -8.50
CA GLY A 240 3.51 -12.74 -9.07
C GLY A 240 2.39 -12.43 -8.06
N VAL A 241 1.93 -13.44 -7.31
CA VAL A 241 0.97 -13.25 -6.22
C VAL A 241 1.57 -12.38 -5.12
N LEU A 242 2.82 -12.61 -4.72
CA LEU A 242 3.46 -11.75 -3.71
C LEU A 242 3.64 -10.31 -4.15
N ALA A 243 4.01 -10.09 -5.41
CA ALA A 243 4.05 -8.77 -5.99
C ALA A 243 2.65 -8.14 -5.97
N GLY A 244 1.61 -8.89 -6.35
CA GLY A 244 0.22 -8.45 -6.24
C GLY A 244 -0.17 -8.04 -4.82
N PHE A 245 0.06 -8.90 -3.82
CA PHE A 245 -0.17 -8.56 -2.41
C PHE A 245 0.61 -7.33 -1.98
N TRP A 246 1.88 -7.22 -2.39
CA TRP A 246 2.70 -6.07 -2.07
C TRP A 246 2.11 -4.78 -2.64
N PHE A 247 1.63 -4.78 -3.89
CA PHE A 247 1.11 -3.61 -4.59
C PHE A 247 -0.34 -3.24 -4.24
N PHE A 248 -1.20 -4.22 -4.00
CA PHE A 248 -2.63 -4.01 -3.85
C PHE A 248 -3.13 -4.16 -2.41
N VAL A 249 -2.49 -5.01 -1.59
CA VAL A 249 -3.01 -5.34 -0.25
C VAL A 249 -2.31 -4.59 0.85
N PHE A 250 -0.97 -4.57 0.81
CA PHE A 250 -0.23 -3.85 1.85
C PHE A 250 -0.37 -2.34 1.64
N PRO A 251 -0.59 -1.57 2.72
CA PRO A 251 -0.72 -0.12 2.62
C PRO A 251 0.59 0.47 2.07
N GLN A 252 0.57 0.79 0.77
CA GLN A 252 1.68 1.42 0.06
C GLN A 252 1.57 2.93 0.14
N GLY A 253 1.48 3.48 1.36
CA GLY A 253 1.94 4.85 1.46
C GLY A 253 3.40 4.83 0.99
N ARG A 254 3.67 5.48 -0.14
CA ARG A 254 5.03 5.63 -0.69
C ARG A 254 5.91 6.29 0.35
N THR A 255 5.31 7.17 1.13
CA THR A 255 5.95 7.85 2.25
C THR A 255 5.24 7.65 3.58
N MET A 256 4.02 7.09 3.62
CA MET A 256 3.27 6.90 4.87
C MET A 256 3.12 5.42 5.25
N TYR A 257 3.41 5.11 6.50
CA TYR A 257 3.49 3.76 7.02
C TYR A 257 2.54 3.60 8.21
N PRO A 258 1.31 3.07 8.01
CA PRO A 258 0.42 2.76 9.13
C PRO A 258 0.89 1.50 9.87
N SER A 259 0.59 1.41 11.16
CA SER A 259 0.76 0.17 11.93
C SER A 259 -0.36 -0.81 11.60
N LEU A 260 -0.04 -2.10 11.39
CA LEU A 260 -1.05 -3.11 11.05
C LEU A 260 -2.08 -3.37 12.17
N VAL A 261 -1.64 -3.19 13.42
CA VAL A 261 -2.37 -3.52 14.65
C VAL A 261 -1.94 -2.54 15.76
N GLY A 262 -2.85 -1.72 16.28
CA GLY A 262 -2.54 -0.84 17.39
C GLY A 262 -1.47 0.20 17.06
N THR A 263 -0.26 0.07 17.63
CA THR A 263 0.84 1.02 17.49
C THR A 263 2.18 0.31 17.25
N PHE A 264 3.07 0.93 16.50
CA PHE A 264 4.47 0.52 16.33
C PHE A 264 5.20 0.36 17.66
N PHE A 265 6.03 -0.67 17.74
CA PHE A 265 6.94 -0.89 18.85
C PHE A 265 8.25 -0.12 18.62
N LEU A 266 8.23 1.18 18.92
CA LEU A 266 9.38 2.05 18.69
C LEU A 266 10.54 1.84 19.68
N GLY A 267 10.31 1.13 20.80
CA GLY A 267 11.32 0.83 21.82
C GLY A 267 11.67 2.02 22.74
N LYS A 268 12.76 1.86 23.50
CA LYS A 268 13.34 2.95 24.31
C LYS A 268 14.01 3.98 23.39
N GLU A 269 14.04 5.23 23.83
CA GLU A 269 14.78 6.27 23.13
C GLU A 269 16.26 5.89 23.06
N ILE A 270 16.79 5.81 21.84
CA ILE A 270 18.21 5.64 21.60
C ILE A 270 18.77 7.05 21.45
N PRO A 271 19.85 7.41 22.18
CA PRO A 271 20.50 8.70 21.99
C PRO A 271 20.75 8.90 20.51
N ALA A 272 20.36 10.07 19.98
CA ALA A 272 20.70 10.44 18.62
C ALA A 272 22.18 10.15 18.42
N LEU A 273 22.54 9.38 17.37
CA LEU A 273 23.95 9.12 17.06
C LEU A 273 24.66 10.45 17.13
N ALA A 274 25.61 10.56 18.08
CA ALA A 274 26.30 11.80 18.35
C ALA A 274 26.69 12.38 17.00
N ARG A 275 26.17 13.59 16.71
CA ARG A 275 26.46 14.30 15.46
C ARG A 275 27.96 14.18 15.30
N PRO A 276 28.49 13.54 14.24
CA PRO A 276 29.93 13.57 14.02
C PRO A 276 30.28 15.04 14.09
N ALA A 277 31.10 15.40 15.09
CA ALA A 277 31.46 16.80 15.34
C ALA A 277 31.83 17.36 13.98
N PRO A 278 31.27 18.52 13.57
CA PRO A 278 31.52 19.07 12.24
C PRO A 278 33.03 19.01 12.04
N SER A 279 33.48 18.08 11.17
CA SER A 279 34.89 17.83 11.01
C SER A 279 35.46 19.18 10.65
N SER A 280 36.23 19.77 11.58
CA SER A 280 36.90 21.04 11.37
C SER A 280 37.62 20.86 10.04
N THR A 281 37.06 21.49 9.00
CA THR A 281 37.65 21.48 7.68
C THR A 281 38.91 22.28 7.86
N ALA A 282 40.01 21.57 8.12
CA ALA A 282 41.33 22.04 7.78
C ALA A 282 41.20 22.58 6.36
N SER A 283 41.54 23.86 6.19
CA SER A 283 41.47 24.58 4.93
C SER A 283 42.39 23.90 3.91
N VAL A 284 41.89 22.87 3.23
CA VAL A 284 42.56 22.32 2.05
C VAL A 284 42.31 23.32 0.95
N GLN A 285 43.34 24.09 0.61
CA GLN A 285 43.40 24.90 -0.61
C GLN A 285 42.92 24.04 -1.78
N ALA A 286 41.83 24.48 -2.41
CA ALA A 286 41.26 23.83 -3.57
C ALA A 286 42.24 23.94 -4.75
N VAL A 287 42.96 22.86 -5.05
CA VAL A 287 43.54 22.65 -6.37
C VAL A 287 42.39 22.27 -7.29
N ALA A 288 42.11 23.11 -8.28
CA ALA A 288 41.04 22.92 -9.25
C ALA A 288 41.28 21.66 -10.10
N ALA A 289 40.76 20.53 -9.65
CA ALA A 289 40.62 19.34 -10.47
C ALA A 289 39.31 19.46 -11.26
N ALA A 290 39.41 19.42 -12.60
CA ALA A 290 38.27 19.43 -13.50
C ALA A 290 37.37 18.21 -13.22
N THR A 291 36.19 18.46 -12.65
CA THR A 291 35.17 17.45 -12.41
C THR A 291 34.66 16.93 -13.77
N PRO A 292 34.76 15.61 -14.07
CA PRO A 292 34.11 15.05 -15.25
C PRO A 292 32.60 15.22 -15.11
N ALA A 293 31.96 15.74 -16.16
CA ALA A 293 30.53 15.96 -16.19
C ALA A 293 29.76 14.66 -15.93
N SER A 294 29.06 14.60 -14.80
CA SER A 294 28.16 13.50 -14.49
C SER A 294 27.11 13.38 -15.61
N PRO A 295 26.86 12.17 -16.15
CA PRO A 295 25.85 11.98 -17.18
C PRO A 295 24.47 12.39 -16.64
N THR A 296 23.86 13.35 -17.32
CA THR A 296 22.57 13.96 -16.99
C THR A 296 21.47 12.87 -16.84
N PRO A 297 20.88 12.66 -15.66
CA PRO A 297 19.82 11.67 -15.44
C PRO A 297 18.44 12.08 -16.01
N ALA A 298 18.38 13.15 -16.81
CA ALA A 298 17.14 13.80 -17.21
C ALA A 298 16.25 12.96 -18.16
N ALA A 299 16.82 12.05 -18.95
CA ALA A 299 16.04 11.32 -19.95
C ALA A 299 15.13 10.24 -19.32
N ALA A 300 15.62 9.51 -18.32
CA ALA A 300 14.84 8.49 -17.63
C ALA A 300 13.75 9.12 -16.73
N ALA A 301 14.08 10.20 -16.01
CA ALA A 301 13.15 10.94 -15.17
C ALA A 301 12.00 11.61 -15.97
N ARG A 302 12.27 12.05 -17.21
CA ARG A 302 11.24 12.62 -18.10
C ARG A 302 10.24 11.56 -18.57
N LYS A 303 10.68 10.33 -18.85
CA LYS A 303 9.79 9.25 -19.30
C LYS A 303 8.84 8.78 -18.21
N SER A 304 9.31 8.68 -16.96
CA SER A 304 8.45 8.32 -15.82
C SER A 304 7.45 9.43 -15.49
N ALA A 305 7.83 10.71 -15.65
CA ALA A 305 6.92 11.83 -15.45
C ALA A 305 5.84 11.89 -16.53
N ALA A 306 6.18 11.66 -17.81
CA ALA A 306 5.21 11.64 -18.91
C ALA A 306 4.19 10.50 -18.79
N PHE A 307 4.64 9.29 -18.41
CA PHE A 307 3.73 8.17 -18.18
C PHE A 307 2.81 8.41 -16.97
N SER A 308 3.35 8.97 -15.88
CA SER A 308 2.55 9.31 -14.68
C SER A 308 1.53 10.41 -14.98
N GLU A 309 1.90 11.42 -15.76
CA GLU A 309 0.99 12.50 -16.16
C GLU A 309 -0.06 12.00 -17.17
N TRP A 310 0.31 11.07 -18.06
CA TRP A 310 -0.62 10.40 -18.94
C TRP A 310 -1.62 9.54 -18.15
N LEU A 311 -1.17 8.74 -17.18
CA LEU A 311 -2.06 8.00 -16.28
C LEU A 311 -2.99 8.94 -15.53
N ARG A 312 -2.48 10.04 -14.94
CA ARG A 312 -3.31 11.06 -14.29
C ARG A 312 -4.27 11.76 -15.23
N ARG A 313 -3.90 11.93 -16.50
CA ARG A 313 -4.77 12.55 -17.51
C ARG A 313 -5.84 11.56 -17.96
N MET A 314 -5.51 10.29 -18.16
CA MET A 314 -6.47 9.22 -18.40
C MET A 314 -7.43 9.07 -17.22
N ASP A 315 -6.92 9.08 -16.00
CA ASP A 315 -7.70 9.04 -14.76
C ASP A 315 -8.66 10.25 -14.69
N ARG A 316 -8.15 11.48 -14.90
CA ARG A 316 -8.94 12.71 -14.96
C ARG A 316 -9.94 12.79 -16.12
N GLN A 317 -9.66 12.17 -17.27
CA GLN A 317 -10.53 12.20 -18.46
C GLN A 317 -11.55 11.06 -18.44
N MET A 318 -11.21 9.93 -17.83
CA MET A 318 -12.10 8.81 -17.56
C MET A 318 -12.83 8.95 -16.23
N TYR A 319 -12.97 10.19 -15.73
CA TYR A 319 -13.84 10.59 -14.62
C TYR A 319 -15.33 10.35 -14.94
N TRP A 320 -15.68 9.10 -15.18
CA TRP A 320 -17.03 8.56 -15.06
C TRP A 320 -17.42 8.47 -13.58
N LYS A 321 -17.15 9.53 -12.81
CA LYS A 321 -17.55 9.80 -11.40
C LYS A 321 -17.40 8.69 -10.34
N LYS A 322 -16.97 7.47 -10.66
CA LYS A 322 -16.93 6.31 -9.75
C LYS A 322 -15.77 5.41 -10.16
N TYR A 323 -14.93 5.05 -9.18
CA TYR A 323 -13.54 4.61 -9.29
C TYR A 323 -13.32 3.20 -9.89
N ASN A 324 -14.36 2.56 -10.40
CA ASN A 324 -14.39 1.11 -10.65
C ASN A 324 -13.53 0.65 -11.85
N LEU A 325 -13.24 1.47 -12.87
CA LEU A 325 -12.55 0.99 -14.07
C LEU A 325 -11.07 0.67 -13.83
N THR A 326 -10.39 1.47 -13.00
CA THR A 326 -8.98 1.21 -12.64
C THR A 326 -8.86 -0.10 -11.87
N HIS A 327 -9.77 -0.34 -10.92
CA HIS A 327 -9.90 -1.61 -10.21
C HIS A 327 -10.12 -2.79 -11.16
N ILE A 328 -11.15 -2.71 -12.03
CA ILE A 328 -11.43 -3.76 -13.03
C ILE A 328 -10.19 -4.04 -13.89
N THR A 329 -9.56 -3.01 -14.46
CA THR A 329 -8.46 -3.19 -15.40
C THR A 329 -7.17 -3.69 -14.74
N ALA A 330 -6.83 -3.20 -13.54
CA ALA A 330 -5.68 -3.66 -12.77
C ALA A 330 -5.82 -5.13 -12.39
N TYR A 331 -6.97 -5.51 -11.81
CA TYR A 331 -7.24 -6.88 -11.41
C TYR A 331 -7.42 -7.82 -12.60
N PHE A 332 -8.02 -7.36 -13.69
CA PHE A 332 -8.09 -8.10 -14.94
C PHE A 332 -6.71 -8.42 -15.49
N GLY A 333 -5.86 -7.40 -15.68
CA GLY A 333 -4.53 -7.55 -16.26
C GLY A 333 -3.62 -8.47 -15.44
N MET A 334 -3.56 -8.25 -14.13
CA MET A 334 -2.78 -9.10 -13.23
C MET A 334 -3.30 -10.54 -13.18
N SER A 335 -4.63 -10.73 -13.06
CA SER A 335 -5.23 -12.06 -13.01
C SER A 335 -4.98 -12.84 -14.30
N LEU A 336 -5.08 -12.17 -15.44
CA LEU A 336 -4.82 -12.76 -16.75
C LEU A 336 -3.39 -13.30 -16.83
N VAL A 337 -2.39 -12.50 -16.44
CA VAL A 337 -0.98 -12.92 -16.38
C VAL A 337 -0.79 -14.13 -15.46
N ILE A 338 -1.35 -14.08 -14.25
CA ILE A 338 -1.22 -15.16 -13.27
C ILE A 338 -1.86 -16.46 -13.77
N PHE A 339 -3.06 -16.39 -14.36
CA PHE A 339 -3.72 -17.57 -14.92
C PHE A 339 -2.94 -18.19 -16.08
N PHE A 340 -2.35 -17.37 -16.96
CA PHE A 340 -1.49 -17.86 -18.03
C PHE A 340 -0.22 -18.53 -17.50
N LEU A 341 0.47 -17.89 -16.54
CA LEU A 341 1.68 -18.44 -15.90
C LEU A 341 1.38 -19.76 -15.17
N ALA A 342 0.27 -19.81 -14.44
CA ALA A 342 -0.16 -21.02 -13.77
C ALA A 342 -0.51 -22.14 -14.76
N ALA A 343 -1.00 -21.76 -15.94
CA ALA A 343 -1.71 -22.63 -16.85
C ALA A 343 -2.73 -23.49 -16.07
N SER A 344 -3.47 -22.86 -15.17
CA SER A 344 -4.47 -23.51 -14.33
C SER A 344 -5.47 -22.47 -13.85
N TRP A 345 -6.76 -22.75 -13.99
CA TRP A 345 -7.81 -21.91 -13.42
C TRP A 345 -7.91 -22.07 -11.90
N ARG A 346 -7.35 -23.16 -11.35
CA ARG A 346 -7.44 -23.50 -9.92
C ARG A 346 -6.76 -22.50 -8.98
N VAL A 347 -6.00 -21.54 -9.51
CA VAL A 347 -5.36 -20.47 -8.72
C VAL A 347 -6.31 -19.30 -8.41
N TRP A 348 -7.52 -19.28 -8.98
CA TRP A 348 -8.49 -18.20 -8.78
C TRP A 348 -8.80 -17.86 -7.31
N PRO A 349 -8.83 -18.80 -6.34
CA PRO A 349 -9.14 -18.45 -4.96
C PRO A 349 -8.06 -17.54 -4.35
N LEU A 350 -6.80 -17.66 -4.77
CA LEU A 350 -5.73 -16.76 -4.31
C LEU A 350 -5.95 -15.34 -4.81
N LEU A 351 -6.37 -15.19 -6.07
CA LEU A 351 -6.66 -13.89 -6.67
C LEU A 351 -7.88 -13.25 -6.00
N ALA A 352 -8.91 -14.04 -5.71
CA ALA A 352 -10.08 -13.59 -4.97
C ALA A 352 -9.74 -13.13 -3.55
N VAL A 353 -8.90 -13.90 -2.82
CA VAL A 353 -8.43 -13.48 -1.49
C VAL A 353 -7.60 -12.20 -1.57
N MET A 354 -6.78 -12.02 -2.60
CA MET A 354 -6.02 -10.80 -2.81
C MET A 354 -6.93 -9.58 -3.07
N GLY A 355 -7.93 -9.71 -3.97
CA GLY A 355 -8.91 -8.64 -4.20
C GLY A 355 -9.78 -8.33 -2.98
N LEU A 356 -10.14 -9.35 -2.20
CA LEU A 356 -10.82 -9.12 -0.92
C LEU A 356 -9.95 -8.33 0.06
N LEU A 357 -8.68 -8.71 0.19
CA LEU A 357 -7.77 -8.08 1.14
C LEU A 357 -7.30 -6.70 0.71
N SER A 358 -7.29 -6.36 -0.59
CA SER A 358 -6.96 -5.00 -1.05
C SER A 358 -7.97 -3.96 -0.62
N GLU A 359 -9.23 -4.36 -0.43
CA GLU A 359 -10.26 -3.46 0.07
C GLU A 359 -10.36 -3.51 1.59
N ILE A 360 -10.28 -4.70 2.19
CA ILE A 360 -10.40 -4.85 3.64
C ILE A 360 -9.23 -4.23 4.38
N VAL A 361 -7.99 -4.49 3.96
CA VAL A 361 -6.81 -4.10 4.75
C VAL A 361 -6.65 -2.57 4.80
N PRO A 362 -6.62 -1.82 3.69
CA PRO A 362 -6.50 -0.37 3.75
C PRO A 362 -7.65 0.27 4.52
N ASN A 363 -8.90 -0.14 4.28
CA ASN A 363 -10.05 0.46 4.94
C ASN A 363 -10.11 0.17 6.44
N ALA A 364 -9.68 -1.02 6.87
CA ALA A 364 -9.54 -1.35 8.28
C ALA A 364 -8.39 -0.57 8.96
N LEU A 365 -7.34 -0.22 8.21
CA LEU A 365 -6.20 0.54 8.76
C LEU A 365 -6.45 2.04 8.83
N TYR A 366 -7.25 2.58 7.91
CA TYR A 366 -7.54 4.01 7.82
C TYR A 366 -8.91 4.41 8.35
N ASN A 367 -9.74 3.44 8.80
CA ASN A 367 -11.12 3.66 9.24
C ASN A 367 -11.96 4.43 8.20
N THR A 368 -11.78 4.09 6.93
CA THR A 368 -12.39 4.82 5.79
C THR A 368 -13.60 4.13 5.19
N TRP A 369 -14.08 3.02 5.79
CA TRP A 369 -15.09 2.18 5.17
C TRP A 369 -16.37 2.95 4.79
N ASP A 370 -16.70 2.96 3.51
CA ASP A 370 -17.91 3.54 2.96
C ASP A 370 -18.61 2.60 1.95
N ILE A 371 -19.62 3.12 1.24
CA ILE A 371 -20.36 2.36 0.24
C ILE A 371 -19.62 2.23 -1.08
N ASP A 372 -18.70 3.15 -1.38
CA ASP A 372 -17.90 3.14 -2.60
C ASP A 372 -16.86 2.02 -2.53
N ASP A 373 -16.34 1.69 -1.33
CA ASP A 373 -15.46 0.53 -1.12
C ASP A 373 -16.11 -0.82 -1.50
N TRP A 374 -17.42 -0.96 -1.30
CA TRP A 374 -18.14 -2.16 -1.77
C TRP A 374 -18.20 -2.24 -3.30
N TRP A 375 -18.24 -1.09 -3.97
CA TRP A 375 -18.21 -1.03 -5.43
C TRP A 375 -16.81 -1.33 -5.98
N ASP A 376 -15.76 -0.88 -5.28
CA ASP A 376 -14.37 -1.21 -5.63
C ASP A 376 -14.10 -2.71 -5.44
N LEU A 377 -14.60 -3.32 -4.35
CA LEU A 377 -14.53 -4.77 -4.16
C LEU A 377 -15.27 -5.54 -5.28
N ALA A 378 -16.45 -5.08 -5.67
CA ALA A 378 -17.21 -5.69 -6.77
C ALA A 378 -16.47 -5.53 -8.11
N ALA A 379 -15.79 -4.39 -8.32
CA ALA A 379 -14.98 -4.10 -9.49
C ALA A 379 -13.75 -5.04 -9.57
N ASP A 380 -13.06 -5.26 -8.46
CA ASP A 380 -11.95 -6.21 -8.35
C ASP A 380 -12.36 -7.63 -8.74
N PHE A 381 -13.46 -8.12 -8.15
CA PHE A 381 -13.99 -9.45 -8.48
C PHE A 381 -14.47 -9.55 -9.93
N THR A 382 -15.02 -8.48 -10.49
CA THR A 382 -15.38 -8.42 -11.90
C THR A 382 -14.14 -8.59 -12.78
N GLY A 383 -13.05 -7.85 -12.49
CA GLY A 383 -11.79 -7.98 -13.21
C GLY A 383 -11.20 -9.40 -13.15
N ILE A 384 -11.17 -10.01 -11.96
CA ILE A 384 -10.71 -11.39 -11.75
C ILE A 384 -11.59 -12.40 -12.53
N GLY A 385 -12.92 -12.25 -12.42
CA GLY A 385 -13.89 -13.13 -13.08
C GLY A 385 -13.80 -13.07 -14.60
N SER A 386 -13.69 -11.86 -15.17
CA SER A 386 -13.50 -11.67 -16.61
C SER A 386 -12.22 -12.33 -17.11
N ALA A 387 -11.10 -12.17 -16.39
CA ALA A 387 -9.84 -12.82 -16.75
C ALA A 387 -9.95 -14.35 -16.74
N LEU A 388 -10.62 -14.91 -15.73
CA LEU A 388 -10.88 -16.35 -15.62
C LEU A 388 -11.67 -16.88 -16.83
N VAL A 389 -12.77 -16.22 -17.18
CA VAL A 389 -13.63 -16.60 -18.33
C VAL A 389 -12.82 -16.59 -19.63
N ILE A 390 -12.04 -15.54 -19.88
CA ILE A 390 -11.20 -15.44 -21.09
C ILE A 390 -10.20 -16.60 -21.16
N VAL A 391 -9.51 -16.91 -20.05
CA VAL A 391 -8.55 -18.01 -20.03
C VAL A 391 -9.23 -19.36 -20.27
N MET A 392 -10.44 -19.56 -19.72
CA MET A 392 -11.22 -20.78 -19.97
C MET A 392 -11.63 -20.91 -21.45
N ILE A 393 -12.08 -19.82 -22.08
CA ILE A 393 -12.43 -19.80 -23.51
C ILE A 393 -11.21 -20.11 -24.36
N LEU A 394 -10.10 -19.39 -24.16
CA LEU A 394 -8.87 -19.59 -24.93
C LEU A 394 -8.35 -21.02 -24.78
N ARG A 395 -8.36 -21.58 -23.57
CA ARG A 395 -7.98 -22.98 -23.36
C ARG A 395 -8.85 -23.94 -24.14
N ARG A 396 -10.16 -23.76 -24.13
CA ARG A 396 -11.08 -24.61 -24.89
C ARG A 396 -10.82 -24.51 -26.40
N CYS A 397 -10.59 -23.31 -26.92
CA CYS A 397 -10.30 -23.08 -28.33
C CYS A 397 -8.96 -23.67 -28.78
N PHE A 398 -7.89 -23.55 -27.98
CA PHE A 398 -6.55 -24.02 -28.36
C PHE A 398 -6.30 -25.49 -28.04
N LEU A 399 -6.71 -25.98 -26.86
CA LEU A 399 -6.54 -27.39 -26.49
C LEU A 399 -7.53 -28.30 -27.22
N GLY A 400 -8.75 -27.82 -27.48
CA GLY A 400 -9.72 -28.56 -28.29
C GLY A 400 -9.21 -28.80 -29.72
N ARG A 401 -8.48 -27.84 -30.30
CA ARG A 401 -7.84 -28.00 -31.61
C ARG A 401 -6.63 -28.93 -31.58
N ALA A 402 -5.83 -28.91 -30.52
CA ALA A 402 -4.69 -29.81 -30.39
C ALA A 402 -5.12 -31.28 -30.24
N ALA A 403 -6.19 -31.53 -29.49
CA ALA A 403 -6.78 -32.87 -29.38
C ALA A 403 -7.42 -33.32 -30.70
N ALA A 404 -8.19 -32.45 -31.37
CA ALA A 404 -8.79 -32.77 -32.66
C ALA A 404 -7.75 -33.08 -33.76
N LYS A 405 -6.58 -32.43 -33.71
CA LYS A 405 -5.49 -32.68 -34.67
C LYS A 405 -4.74 -34.00 -34.42
N GLN A 406 -4.88 -34.62 -33.25
CA GLN A 406 -4.36 -35.96 -32.98
C GLN A 406 -5.34 -37.07 -33.38
N GLU A 407 -6.61 -36.74 -33.57
CA GLU A 407 -7.66 -37.68 -33.97
C GLU A 407 -7.93 -37.69 -35.48
N GLU A 408 -7.28 -36.83 -36.26
CA GLU A 408 -7.32 -36.92 -37.71
C GLU A 408 -6.57 -38.20 -38.10
N PRO A 409 -7.27 -39.27 -38.55
CA PRO A 409 -6.63 -40.55 -38.81
C PRO A 409 -5.57 -40.31 -39.87
N GLU A 410 -4.34 -40.72 -39.57
CA GLU A 410 -3.24 -40.76 -40.54
C GLU A 410 -3.80 -41.47 -41.77
N ALA A 411 -4.01 -40.71 -42.86
CA ALA A 411 -4.59 -41.24 -44.07
C ALA A 411 -3.71 -42.41 -44.49
N VAL A 412 -4.22 -43.63 -44.32
CA VAL A 412 -3.49 -44.85 -44.65
C VAL A 412 -3.06 -44.68 -46.09
N PRO A 413 -1.75 -44.63 -46.39
CA PRO A 413 -1.30 -44.43 -47.77
C PRO A 413 -1.92 -45.56 -48.58
N GLU A 414 -2.78 -45.16 -49.52
CA GLU A 414 -3.42 -46.04 -50.47
C GLU A 414 -2.29 -46.86 -51.12
N LYS A 415 -2.23 -48.15 -50.78
CA LYS A 415 -1.24 -49.05 -51.36
C LYS A 415 -1.43 -48.97 -52.87
N ALA A 416 -0.49 -48.34 -53.55
CA ALA A 416 -0.40 -48.38 -55.00
C ALA A 416 -0.41 -49.85 -55.41
N VAL A 417 -1.53 -50.29 -55.97
CA VAL A 417 -1.65 -51.58 -56.62
C VAL A 417 -0.74 -51.51 -57.85
N VAL A 418 0.49 -51.99 -57.69
CA VAL A 418 1.35 -52.30 -58.82
C VAL A 418 0.68 -53.48 -59.53
N ALA A 419 0.08 -53.21 -60.68
CA ALA A 419 -0.38 -54.23 -61.59
C ALA A 419 0.86 -54.87 -62.24
N ASP A 420 1.19 -56.09 -61.83
CA ASP A 420 2.13 -56.94 -62.56
C ASP A 420 1.43 -57.48 -63.83
N VAL A 421 2.17 -57.38 -64.95
CA VAL A 421 1.84 -57.88 -66.30
C VAL A 421 2.30 -59.32 -66.47
#